data_AF-A0A836P3K1-F1
#
_entry.id   AF-A0A836P3K1-F1
#
_cell.length_a   1.000
_cell.length_b   1.000
_cell.length_c   1.000
_cell.angle_alpha   90.00
_cell.angle_beta   90.00
_cell.angle_gamma   90.00
#
_symmetry.space_group_name_H-M   'P 1'
#
loop_
_entity.id
_entity.type
_entity.pdbx_description
1 polymer ?
#
loop_
_entity_poly.entity_id
_entity_poly.type
_entity_poly.pdbx_seq_one_letter_code
_entity_poly.pdbx_strand_id
1 'polypeptide(L)'
;MNDTIDSSSLTTPRASSGRGNRLSADDWAQAALDLIAEQGVGAVAVEPLARRLGVTKGSFYWHFPSRDALLQAALERWEIFEQKEVFGSLEDVPDPSARLRALFQLVAHEVKPHVIYSELLKA
;
A
#
# COMPACT_ATOMS: atom_id res chain seq x y z
N MET A 1 20.56 -3.95 59.68
CA MET A 1 20.56 -4.96 58.60
C MET A 1 20.63 -4.22 57.29
N ASN A 2 21.78 -4.25 56.64
CA ASN A 2 22.05 -3.64 55.34
C ASN A 2 22.48 -4.79 54.43
N ASP A 3 21.53 -5.38 53.71
CA ASP A 3 21.77 -6.47 52.78
C ASP A 3 21.77 -5.94 51.35
N THR A 4 22.95 -6.06 50.76
CA THR A 4 23.32 -6.10 49.34
C THR A 4 22.26 -6.70 48.42
N ILE A 5 21.83 -5.92 47.42
CA ILE A 5 21.31 -6.34 46.10
C ILE A 5 21.47 -5.09 45.20
N ASP A 6 21.90 -5.10 43.95
CA ASP A 6 22.64 -5.99 43.05
C ASP A 6 22.96 -5.06 41.86
N SER A 7 24.18 -5.16 41.35
CA SER A 7 24.58 -4.50 40.11
C SER A 7 23.91 -5.22 38.94
N SER A 8 22.77 -4.73 38.47
CA SER A 8 22.17 -5.20 37.23
C SER A 8 21.78 -4.02 36.35
N SER A 9 22.73 -3.68 35.48
CA SER A 9 22.56 -2.91 34.26
C SER A 9 21.27 -3.30 33.54
N LEU A 10 20.31 -2.38 33.45
CA LEU A 10 19.24 -2.47 32.47
C LEU A 10 19.47 -1.39 31.43
N THR A 11 20.29 -1.76 30.47
CA THR A 11 20.31 -1.26 29.10
C THR A 11 18.90 -0.87 28.67
N THR A 12 18.65 0.42 28.50
CA THR A 12 17.55 0.94 27.70
C THR A 12 17.52 0.16 26.38
N PRO A 13 16.39 -0.44 25.96
CA PRO A 13 16.29 -0.99 24.62
C PRO A 13 16.40 0.18 23.65
N ARG A 14 17.61 0.41 23.14
CA ARG A 14 17.88 1.36 22.09
C ARG A 14 17.12 0.85 20.88
N ALA A 15 16.09 1.58 20.46
CA ALA A 15 15.35 1.32 19.23
C ALA A 15 16.36 0.99 18.12
N SER A 16 16.19 -0.16 17.50
CA SER A 16 17.05 -0.65 16.42
C SER A 16 16.75 0.10 15.12
N SER A 17 17.11 1.39 15.10
CA SER A 17 17.31 2.15 13.86
C SER A 17 18.59 1.66 13.21
N GLY A 18 18.51 0.67 12.31
CA GLY A 18 19.72 0.14 11.67
C GLY A 18 19.59 -1.17 10.87
N ARG A 19 18.61 -1.28 9.97
CA ARG A 19 18.78 -2.01 8.70
C ARG A 19 18.20 -1.09 7.65
N GLY A 20 19.03 -0.66 6.68
CA GLY A 20 18.64 0.33 5.69
C GLY A 20 17.25 0.03 5.13
N ASN A 21 16.43 1.08 4.99
CA ASN A 21 15.03 1.07 4.54
C ASN A 21 14.91 0.42 3.15
N ARG A 22 15.01 -0.91 3.09
CA ARG A 22 14.79 -1.68 1.87
C ARG A 22 13.28 -1.73 1.71
N LEU A 23 12.80 -0.91 0.79
CA LEU A 23 11.41 -0.96 0.36
C LEU A 23 11.06 -2.37 -0.09
N SER A 24 9.83 -2.77 0.19
CA SER A 24 9.22 -3.98 -0.30
C SER A 24 8.65 -3.77 -1.70
N ALA A 25 8.31 -4.86 -2.41
CA ALA A 25 7.59 -4.76 -3.67
C ALA A 25 6.23 -4.05 -3.50
N ASP A 26 5.63 -4.22 -2.32
CA ASP A 26 4.37 -3.65 -1.90
C ASP A 26 4.43 -2.11 -1.81
N ASP A 27 5.52 -1.56 -1.25
CA ASP A 27 5.74 -0.10 -1.18
C ASP A 27 5.82 0.55 -2.58
N TRP A 28 6.48 -0.14 -3.51
CA TRP A 28 6.55 0.30 -4.91
C TRP A 28 5.19 0.25 -5.60
N ALA A 29 4.41 -0.81 -5.38
CA ALA A 29 3.08 -0.96 -5.93
C ALA A 29 2.13 0.13 -5.41
N GLN A 30 2.17 0.44 -4.12
CA GLN A 30 1.40 1.55 -3.55
C GLN A 30 1.78 2.90 -4.17
N ALA A 31 3.09 3.19 -4.27
CA ALA A 31 3.55 4.44 -4.87
C ALA A 31 3.16 4.57 -6.36
N ALA A 32 3.07 3.45 -7.08
CA ALA A 32 2.57 3.42 -8.44
C ALA A 32 1.07 3.75 -8.50
N LEU A 33 0.25 3.18 -7.62
CA LEU A 33 -1.18 3.52 -7.51
C LEU A 33 -1.39 5.01 -7.20
N ASP A 34 -0.62 5.56 -6.27
CA ASP A 34 -0.70 6.98 -5.92
C ASP A 34 -0.38 7.86 -7.15
N LEU A 35 0.66 7.49 -7.91
CA LEU A 35 1.05 8.23 -9.10
C LEU A 35 0.02 8.12 -10.23
N ILE A 36 -0.62 6.96 -10.40
CA ILE A 36 -1.75 6.78 -11.33
C ILE A 36 -2.91 7.69 -10.93
N ALA A 37 -3.27 7.75 -9.65
CA ALA A 37 -4.35 8.59 -9.17
C ALA A 37 -4.08 10.10 -9.35
N GLU A 38 -2.81 10.51 -9.31
CA GLU A 38 -2.42 11.91 -9.47
C GLU A 38 -2.24 12.34 -10.94
N GLN A 39 -1.67 11.47 -11.78
CA GLN A 39 -1.13 11.86 -13.10
C GLN A 39 -1.46 10.87 -14.23
N GLY A 40 -2.25 9.84 -13.95
CA GLY A 40 -2.61 8.79 -14.91
C GLY A 40 -1.51 7.75 -15.13
N VAL A 41 -1.86 6.69 -15.85
CA VAL A 41 -1.00 5.50 -16.05
C VAL A 41 0.29 5.82 -16.80
N GLY A 42 0.24 6.76 -17.74
CA GLY A 42 1.41 7.20 -18.52
C GLY A 42 2.54 7.78 -17.67
N ALA A 43 2.23 8.36 -16.51
CA ALA A 43 3.21 8.96 -15.61
C ALA A 43 4.02 7.93 -14.81
N VAL A 44 3.56 6.68 -14.73
CA VAL A 44 4.25 5.61 -14.00
C VAL A 44 5.55 5.28 -14.71
N ALA A 45 6.68 5.73 -14.17
CA ALA A 45 8.01 5.40 -14.66
C ALA A 45 8.95 5.10 -13.49
N VAL A 46 9.91 4.20 -13.74
CA VAL A 46 10.80 3.68 -12.70
C VAL A 46 11.62 4.79 -12.04
N GLU A 47 12.14 5.73 -12.83
CA GLU A 47 13.01 6.82 -12.33
C GLU A 47 12.25 7.85 -11.49
N PRO A 48 11.09 8.39 -11.91
CA PRO A 48 10.22 9.20 -11.05
C PRO A 48 9.84 8.49 -9.75
N LEU A 49 9.44 7.22 -9.81
CA LEU A 49 9.06 6.46 -8.61
C LEU A 49 10.25 6.25 -7.67
N ALA A 50 11.42 5.89 -8.20
CA ALA A 50 12.63 5.74 -7.40
C ALA A 50 12.97 7.03 -6.65
N ARG A 51 12.86 8.19 -7.32
CA ARG A 51 13.05 9.51 -6.70
C ARG A 51 12.01 9.79 -5.61
N ARG A 52 10.73 9.53 -5.89
CA ARG A 52 9.63 9.71 -4.93
C ARG A 52 9.83 8.87 -3.67
N LEU A 53 10.34 7.65 -3.85
CA LEU A 53 10.59 6.68 -2.80
C LEU A 53 11.97 6.85 -2.11
N GLY A 54 12.81 7.77 -2.58
CA GLY A 54 14.14 8.01 -2.00
C GLY A 54 15.12 6.86 -2.21
N VAL A 55 14.95 6.05 -3.26
CA VAL A 55 15.78 4.88 -3.57
C VAL A 55 16.36 4.95 -4.98
N THR A 56 17.28 4.03 -5.29
CA THR A 56 17.89 3.96 -6.62
C THR A 56 17.02 3.18 -7.61
N LYS A 57 17.19 3.48 -8.91
CA LYS A 57 16.65 2.65 -10.00
C LYS A 57 17.11 1.19 -9.90
N GLY A 58 18.32 0.94 -9.41
CA GLY A 58 18.80 -0.43 -9.18
C GLY A 58 17.97 -1.19 -8.14
N SER A 59 17.47 -0.51 -7.10
CA SER A 59 16.60 -1.11 -6.08
C SER A 59 15.30 -1.64 -6.67
N PHE A 60 14.76 -0.99 -7.71
CA PHE A 60 13.53 -1.42 -8.38
C PHE A 60 13.67 -2.82 -8.98
N TYR A 61 14.76 -3.08 -9.69
CA TYR A 61 14.97 -4.33 -10.41
C TYR A 61 15.19 -5.55 -9.50
N TRP A 62 15.37 -5.34 -8.20
CA TRP A 62 15.31 -6.44 -7.22
C TRP A 62 13.88 -6.93 -6.95
N HIS A 63 12.87 -6.11 -7.21
CA HIS A 63 11.46 -6.43 -6.98
C HIS A 63 10.71 -6.73 -8.27
N PHE A 64 10.97 -5.98 -9.34
CA PHE A 64 10.22 -6.07 -10.59
C PHE A 64 11.15 -6.17 -11.80
N PRO A 65 10.88 -7.09 -12.73
CA PRO A 65 11.65 -7.20 -13.98
C PRO A 65 11.34 -6.07 -14.96
N SER A 66 10.17 -5.42 -14.85
CA SER A 66 9.71 -4.38 -15.78
C SER A 66 8.71 -3.42 -15.14
N ARG A 67 8.47 -2.28 -15.81
CA ARG A 67 7.38 -1.35 -15.48
C ARG A 67 6.02 -2.06 -15.51
N ASP A 68 5.81 -2.94 -16.48
CA ASP A 68 4.53 -3.62 -16.64
C ASP A 68 4.27 -4.60 -15.49
N ALA A 69 5.32 -5.27 -14.98
CA ALA A 69 5.22 -6.10 -13.79
C ALA A 69 4.86 -5.29 -12.52
N LEU A 70 5.38 -4.06 -12.42
CA LEU A 70 4.97 -3.13 -11.35
C LEU A 70 3.50 -2.72 -11.50
N LEU A 71 3.07 -2.38 -12.72
CA LEU A 71 1.67 -2.02 -12.98
C LEU A 71 0.72 -3.18 -12.65
N GLN A 72 1.07 -4.40 -13.03
CA GLN A 72 0.31 -5.58 -12.68
C GLN A 72 0.21 -5.74 -11.15
N ALA A 73 1.33 -5.66 -10.42
CA ALA A 73 1.32 -5.77 -8.96
C ALA A 73 0.53 -4.64 -8.28
N ALA A 74 0.56 -3.43 -8.83
CA ALA A 74 -0.26 -2.31 -8.38
C ALA A 74 -1.76 -2.60 -8.55
N LEU A 75 -2.16 -3.13 -9.71
CA LEU A 75 -3.55 -3.50 -9.98
C LEU A 75 -4.02 -4.65 -9.09
N GLU A 76 -3.22 -5.71 -8.93
CA GLU A 76 -3.52 -6.83 -8.04
C GLU A 76 -3.68 -6.36 -6.59
N ARG A 77 -2.80 -5.47 -6.11
CA ARG A 77 -2.91 -4.86 -4.79
C ARG A 77 -4.22 -4.09 -4.63
N TRP A 78 -4.56 -3.28 -5.63
CA TRP A 78 -5.77 -2.47 -5.61
C TRP A 78 -7.03 -3.35 -5.58
N GLU A 79 -7.09 -4.40 -6.40
CA GLU A 79 -8.20 -5.36 -6.39
C GLU A 79 -8.35 -6.05 -5.04
N ILE A 80 -7.24 -6.46 -4.40
CA ILE A 80 -7.27 -7.07 -3.06
C ILE A 80 -7.72 -6.07 -1.99
N PHE A 81 -7.29 -4.81 -2.07
CA PHE A 81 -7.66 -3.78 -1.11
C PHE A 81 -9.14 -3.41 -1.24
N GLU A 82 -9.62 -3.18 -2.47
CA GLU A 82 -11.04 -2.98 -2.73
C GLU A 82 -11.84 -4.18 -2.24
N GLN A 83 -11.43 -5.40 -2.57
CA GLN A 83 -12.19 -6.57 -2.16
C GLN A 83 -12.28 -6.70 -0.62
N LYS A 84 -11.20 -6.42 0.11
CA LYS A 84 -11.18 -6.54 1.58
C LYS A 84 -11.93 -5.41 2.28
N GLU A 85 -11.74 -4.16 1.87
CA GLU A 85 -12.41 -3.02 2.51
C GLU A 85 -13.89 -2.97 2.14
N VAL A 86 -14.23 -3.26 0.89
CA VAL A 86 -15.60 -3.22 0.36
C VAL A 86 -16.43 -4.39 0.86
N PHE A 87 -15.94 -5.63 0.73
CA PHE A 87 -16.75 -6.80 1.11
C PHE A 87 -16.60 -7.18 2.58
N GLY A 88 -15.42 -6.99 3.18
CA GLY A 88 -15.21 -7.31 4.59
C GLY A 88 -16.12 -6.49 5.52
N SER A 89 -16.29 -5.19 5.24
CA SER A 89 -17.19 -4.33 6.00
C SER A 89 -18.68 -4.68 5.85
N LEU A 90 -19.05 -5.35 4.76
CA LEU A 90 -20.43 -5.78 4.48
C LEU A 90 -20.76 -7.14 5.11
N GLU A 91 -19.79 -8.05 5.21
CA GLU A 91 -19.99 -9.38 5.82
C GLU A 91 -20.38 -9.27 7.30
N ASP A 92 -19.89 -8.24 7.99
CA ASP A 92 -20.19 -7.96 9.40
C ASP A 92 -21.58 -7.35 9.63
N VAL A 93 -22.34 -7.04 8.58
CA VAL A 93 -23.71 -6.50 8.69
C VAL A 93 -24.74 -7.64 8.67
N PRO A 94 -25.38 -7.97 9.82
CA PRO A 94 -26.24 -9.16 9.92
C PRO A 94 -27.58 -8.99 9.21
N ASP A 95 -28.10 -7.76 9.14
CA ASP A 95 -29.36 -7.47 8.46
C ASP A 95 -29.16 -7.36 6.93
N PRO A 96 -29.79 -8.23 6.12
CA PRO A 96 -29.63 -8.21 4.67
C PRO A 96 -30.05 -6.89 4.01
N SER A 97 -31.06 -6.21 4.58
CA SER A 97 -31.54 -4.93 4.03
C SER A 97 -30.57 -3.78 4.32
N ALA A 98 -30.00 -3.73 5.53
CA ALA A 98 -28.94 -2.79 5.89
C ALA A 98 -27.66 -3.05 5.09
N ARG A 99 -27.29 -4.31 4.87
CA ARG A 99 -26.13 -4.68 4.05
C ARG A 99 -26.28 -4.23 2.59
N LEU A 100 -27.46 -4.41 2.01
CA LEU A 100 -27.74 -3.94 0.64
C LEU A 100 -27.68 -2.41 0.54
N ARG A 101 -28.19 -1.68 1.54
CA ARG A 101 -28.06 -0.21 1.59
C ARG A 101 -26.62 0.25 1.74
N ALA A 102 -25.84 -0.40 2.60
CA ALA A 102 -24.42 -0.09 2.80
C ALA A 102 -23.62 -0.32 1.51
N LEU A 103 -23.88 -1.42 0.78
CA LEU A 103 -23.30 -1.67 -0.53
C LEU A 103 -23.58 -0.53 -1.51
N PHE A 104 -24.85 -0.10 -1.64
CA PHE A 104 -25.21 1.00 -2.53
C PHE A 104 -24.56 2.33 -2.12
N GLN A 105 -24.42 2.61 -0.83
CA GLN A 105 -23.76 3.83 -0.35
C GLN A 105 -22.26 3.82 -0.62
N LEU A 106 -21.61 2.67 -0.43
CA LEU A 106 -20.18 2.48 -0.63
C LEU A 106 -19.79 2.65 -2.11
N VAL A 107 -20.49 1.93 -3.01
CA VAL A 107 -20.29 2.02 -4.46
C VAL A 107 -20.60 3.44 -4.97
N ALA A 108 -21.52 4.16 -4.33
CA ALA A 108 -21.85 5.54 -4.70
C ALA A 108 -20.86 6.60 -4.18
N HIS A 109 -20.02 6.31 -3.17
CA HIS A 109 -19.11 7.29 -2.54
C HIS A 109 -17.63 7.08 -2.85
N GLU A 110 -17.20 5.93 -3.35
CA GLU A 110 -15.82 5.76 -3.77
C GLU A 110 -15.59 6.33 -5.18
N VAL A 111 -15.10 7.57 -5.23
CA VAL A 111 -14.77 8.29 -6.47
C VAL A 111 -13.44 7.82 -7.08
N LYS A 112 -12.52 7.27 -6.26
CA LYS A 112 -11.17 6.85 -6.71
C LYS A 112 -11.15 5.59 -7.61
N PRO A 113 -11.94 4.53 -7.34
CA PRO A 113 -12.04 3.37 -8.23
C PRO A 113 -12.43 3.78 -9.65
N HIS A 114 -13.45 4.63 -9.78
CA HIS A 114 -13.96 5.08 -11.08
C HIS A 114 -12.95 5.90 -11.88
N VAL A 115 -12.11 6.71 -11.23
CA VAL A 115 -11.03 7.46 -11.90
C VAL A 115 -9.98 6.48 -12.43
N ILE A 116 -9.52 5.53 -11.63
CA ILE A 116 -8.52 4.54 -12.05
C ILE A 116 -9.05 3.66 -13.20
N TYR A 117 -10.27 3.12 -13.08
CA TYR A 117 -10.92 2.38 -14.18
C TYR A 117 -11.04 3.23 -15.46
N SER A 118 -11.42 4.52 -15.33
CA SER A 118 -11.54 5.40 -16.50
C SER A 118 -10.22 5.72 -17.17
N GLU A 119 -9.12 5.81 -16.40
CA GLU A 119 -7.78 6.06 -16.94
C GLU A 119 -7.17 4.79 -17.55
N LEU A 120 -7.49 3.61 -17.01
CA LEU A 120 -7.10 2.32 -17.60
C LEU A 120 -7.82 2.05 -18.93
N LEU A 121 -9.07 2.49 -19.09
CA LEU A 121 -9.84 2.32 -20.34
C LEU A 121 -9.44 3.28 -21.47
N LYS A 122 -8.70 4.35 -21.16
CA LYS A 122 -8.23 5.35 -22.14
C LYS A 122 -6.83 5.05 -22.71
N ALA A 123 -6.10 4.12 -22.11
CA ALA A 123 -4.77 3.70 -22.52
C ALA A 123 -4.83 2.57 -23.57
#